data_AF-A0A1B8G3I2-F1
#
_entry.id   AF-A0A1B8G3I2-F1
#
_cell.length_a   1.000
_cell.length_b   1.000
_cell.length_c   1.000
_cell.angle_alpha   90.00
_cell.angle_beta   90.00
_cell.angle_gamma   90.00
#
_symmetry.space_group_name_H-M   'P 1'
#
loop_
_entity.id
_entity.type
_entity.pdbx_description
1 polymer ?
#
loop_
_entity_poly.entity_id
_entity_poly.type
_entity_poly.pdbx_seq_one_letter_code
_entity_poly.pdbx_strand_id
1 'polypeptide(L)'
;MSAQKTKALTYRVENVPFETTKEQLVRNFFYVKDQADTTVKSLVPAVETIEGEDGDLTATIIFHPHEPVPDGPRVQDDSITVDKVFRGFTPVYVPPAEKGPIVADVIVVTGLAGHAFGSWAHSEAHMWLRDYLPRDAPNARILTYGYHSKLQGSDSVSILQDHTNKFVHSLIDMREEGQ
;
A
#
# COMPACT_ATOMS: atom_id res chain seq x y z
N MET A 1 23.08 28.04 -8.90
CA MET A 1 22.17 27.49 -7.88
C MET A 1 21.95 26.03 -8.22
N SER A 2 22.28 25.09 -7.34
CA SER A 2 21.99 23.67 -7.59
C SER A 2 20.47 23.50 -7.53
N ALA A 3 19.85 22.95 -8.58
CA ALA A 3 18.47 22.51 -8.50
C ALA A 3 18.37 21.50 -7.35
N GLN A 4 17.51 21.78 -6.37
CA GLN A 4 17.29 20.88 -5.25
C GLN A 4 16.60 19.63 -5.81
N LYS A 5 17.30 18.49 -5.79
CA LYS A 5 16.71 17.23 -6.23
C LYS A 5 15.51 16.92 -5.33
N THR A 6 14.37 16.69 -5.94
CA THR A 6 13.15 16.17 -5.32
C THR A 6 13.40 14.74 -4.83
N LYS A 7 12.69 14.34 -3.78
CA LYS A 7 12.84 13.01 -3.17
C LYS A 7 11.78 12.07 -3.74
N ALA A 8 12.17 10.85 -4.09
CA ALA A 8 11.22 9.79 -4.42
C ALA A 8 10.49 9.31 -3.17
N LEU A 9 9.17 9.21 -3.23
CA LEU A 9 8.33 8.69 -2.14
C LEU A 9 7.44 7.56 -2.66
N THR A 10 7.10 6.63 -1.76
CA THR A 10 6.14 5.58 -2.07
C THR A 10 4.75 5.99 -1.59
N TYR A 11 3.76 5.75 -2.44
CA TYR A 11 2.35 5.96 -2.15
C TYR A 11 1.58 4.64 -2.32
N ARG A 12 0.52 4.49 -1.54
CA ARG A 12 -0.53 3.51 -1.74
C ARG A 12 -1.61 4.12 -2.62
N VAL A 13 -2.17 3.31 -3.50
CA VAL A 13 -3.37 3.64 -4.28
C VAL A 13 -4.43 2.59 -4.00
N GLU A 14 -5.63 2.99 -3.60
CA GLU A 14 -6.75 2.09 -3.31
C GLU A 14 -7.94 2.42 -4.21
N ASN A 15 -8.94 1.52 -4.24
CA ASN A 15 -10.14 1.59 -5.08
C ASN A 15 -9.83 1.60 -6.58
N VAL A 16 -8.76 0.93 -6.99
CA VAL A 16 -8.41 0.81 -8.41
C VAL A 16 -9.35 -0.23 -9.03
N PRO A 17 -10.09 0.09 -10.11
CA PRO A 17 -11.03 -0.86 -10.70
C PRO A 17 -10.37 -2.17 -11.11
N PHE A 18 -11.13 -3.27 -10.98
CA PHE A 18 -10.74 -4.59 -11.46
C PHE A 18 -10.29 -4.55 -12.94
N GLU A 19 -9.40 -5.47 -13.34
CA GLU A 19 -8.73 -5.55 -14.65
C GLU A 19 -7.81 -4.39 -15.04
N THR A 20 -7.70 -3.33 -14.22
CA THR A 20 -6.78 -2.23 -14.50
C THR A 20 -5.34 -2.74 -14.58
N THR A 21 -4.63 -2.46 -15.68
CA THR A 21 -3.18 -2.74 -15.76
C THR A 21 -2.36 -1.63 -15.09
N LYS A 22 -1.07 -1.90 -14.84
CA LYS A 22 -0.14 -0.90 -14.29
C LYS A 22 -0.05 0.36 -15.16
N GLU A 23 -0.04 0.18 -16.47
CA GLU A 23 0.03 1.28 -17.45
C GLU A 23 -1.28 2.07 -17.48
N GLN A 24 -2.41 1.38 -17.43
CA GLN A 24 -3.73 2.00 -17.36
C GLN A 24 -3.91 2.79 -16.05
N LEU A 25 -3.44 2.26 -14.92
CA LEU A 25 -3.47 2.97 -13.63
C LEU A 25 -2.79 4.35 -13.76
N VAL A 26 -1.58 4.40 -14.33
CA VAL A 26 -0.85 5.65 -14.51
C VAL A 26 -1.55 6.57 -15.51
N ARG A 27 -1.94 6.04 -16.68
CA ARG A 27 -2.49 6.82 -17.78
C ARG A 27 -3.88 7.41 -17.48
N ASN A 28 -4.73 6.64 -16.80
CA ASN A 28 -6.14 6.96 -16.64
C ASN A 28 -6.44 7.73 -15.36
N PHE A 29 -5.62 7.58 -14.31
CA PHE A 29 -5.95 8.14 -13.00
C PHE A 29 -5.00 9.25 -12.53
N PHE A 30 -3.82 9.41 -13.14
CA PHE A 30 -2.88 10.47 -12.80
C PHE A 30 -2.79 11.53 -13.90
N TYR A 31 -2.62 12.79 -13.51
CA TYR A 31 -2.42 13.89 -14.45
C TYR A 31 -1.20 13.63 -15.35
N VAL A 32 -1.32 13.97 -16.64
CA VAL A 32 -0.27 13.75 -17.67
C VAL A 32 1.13 14.20 -17.22
N LYS A 33 1.23 15.33 -16.52
CA LYS A 33 2.49 15.87 -15.98
C LYS A 33 3.18 14.99 -14.94
N ASP A 34 2.44 14.14 -14.24
CA ASP A 34 2.95 13.26 -13.18
C ASP A 34 3.17 11.82 -13.67
N GLN A 35 2.72 11.48 -14.88
CA GLN A 35 2.76 10.11 -15.40
C GLN A 35 4.19 9.60 -15.59
N ALA A 36 5.09 10.44 -16.14
CA ALA A 36 6.50 10.08 -16.33
C ALA A 36 7.27 9.91 -15.00
N ASP A 37 6.77 10.54 -13.94
CA ASP A 37 7.37 10.54 -12.61
C ASP A 37 6.82 9.43 -11.72
N THR A 38 5.85 8.64 -12.22
CA THR A 38 5.12 7.62 -11.46
C THR A 38 5.48 6.21 -11.96
N THR A 39 5.91 5.34 -11.05
CA THR A 39 6.23 3.94 -11.34
C THR A 39 5.40 3.01 -10.45
N VAL A 40 4.60 2.12 -11.05
CA VAL A 40 3.81 1.12 -10.31
C VAL A 40 4.67 -0.08 -9.92
N LYS A 41 4.76 -0.34 -8.62
CA LYS A 41 5.58 -1.42 -8.05
C LYS A 41 4.77 -2.68 -7.76
N SER A 42 3.58 -2.54 -7.18
CA SER A 42 2.60 -3.63 -7.03
C SER A 42 1.24 -3.16 -7.51
N LEU A 43 0.43 -4.11 -7.97
CA LEU A 43 -0.99 -3.95 -8.25
C LEU A 43 -1.61 -5.33 -8.00
N VAL A 44 -2.38 -5.44 -6.93
CA VAL A 44 -2.87 -6.71 -6.38
C VAL A 44 -4.32 -6.53 -5.92
N PRO A 45 -5.11 -7.60 -5.76
CA PRO A 45 -6.43 -7.52 -5.13
C PRO A 45 -6.39 -6.74 -3.81
N ALA A 46 -7.42 -5.92 -3.57
CA ALA A 46 -7.59 -5.22 -2.30
C ALA A 46 -7.83 -6.22 -1.16
N VAL A 47 -7.73 -5.74 0.08
CA VAL A 47 -7.90 -6.61 1.26
C VAL A 47 -9.33 -7.18 1.35
N GLU A 48 -10.32 -6.41 0.89
CA GLU A 48 -11.75 -6.75 0.88
C GLU A 48 -12.15 -7.57 -0.35
N THR A 49 -11.24 -7.77 -1.31
CA THR A 49 -11.53 -8.55 -2.52
C THR A 49 -11.56 -10.04 -2.20
N ILE A 50 -12.71 -10.66 -2.45
CA ILE A 50 -12.93 -12.11 -2.31
C ILE A 50 -12.14 -12.85 -3.38
N GLU A 51 -11.49 -13.96 -3.00
CA GLU A 51 -10.73 -14.78 -3.93
C GLU A 51 -11.64 -15.35 -5.03
N GLY A 52 -11.38 -14.95 -6.28
CA GLY A 52 -12.15 -15.39 -7.44
C GLY A 52 -13.27 -14.44 -7.87
N GLU A 53 -13.45 -13.30 -7.19
CA GLU A 53 -14.40 -12.26 -7.58
C GLU A 53 -13.73 -11.03 -8.21
N ASP A 54 -14.51 -10.32 -9.03
CA ASP A 54 -14.12 -9.05 -9.65
C ASP A 54 -14.24 -7.93 -8.61
N GLY A 55 -13.20 -7.74 -7.80
CA GLY A 55 -13.13 -6.66 -6.80
C GLY A 55 -12.03 -5.63 -7.08
N ASP A 56 -11.94 -4.63 -6.21
CA ASP A 56 -10.96 -3.55 -6.36
C ASP A 56 -9.51 -4.04 -6.22
N LEU A 57 -8.58 -3.25 -6.73
CA LEU A 57 -7.16 -3.46 -6.64
C LEU A 57 -6.52 -2.41 -5.71
N THR A 58 -5.44 -2.80 -5.05
CA THR A 58 -4.53 -1.92 -4.32
C THR A 58 -3.18 -1.90 -5.00
N ALA A 59 -2.61 -0.71 -5.18
CA ALA A 59 -1.29 -0.52 -5.77
C ALA A 59 -0.31 0.11 -4.78
N THR A 60 0.98 -0.16 -4.99
CA THR A 60 2.05 0.68 -4.47
C THR A 60 2.78 1.33 -5.63
N ILE A 61 2.96 2.65 -5.56
CA ILE A 61 3.65 3.43 -6.59
C ILE A 61 4.85 4.16 -5.98
N ILE A 62 5.90 4.34 -6.76
CA ILE A 62 6.96 5.31 -6.46
C ILE A 62 6.69 6.55 -7.29
N PHE A 63 6.65 7.70 -6.64
CA PHE A 63 6.53 9.00 -7.29
C PHE A 63 7.81 9.81 -7.05
N HIS A 64 8.48 10.17 -8.14
CA HIS A 64 9.70 10.96 -8.13
C HIS A 64 9.49 12.20 -9.01
N PRO A 65 8.86 13.25 -8.47
CA PRO A 65 8.42 14.37 -9.29
C PRO A 65 9.62 15.18 -9.79
N HIS A 66 9.60 15.69 -11.02
CA HIS A 66 10.66 16.57 -11.51
C HIS A 66 10.61 17.99 -10.88
N GLU A 67 9.50 18.34 -10.22
CA GLU A 67 9.26 19.61 -9.52
C GLU A 67 8.67 19.35 -8.10
N PRO A 68 8.76 20.29 -7.15
CA PRO A 68 8.11 20.11 -5.86
C PRO A 68 6.58 20.00 -5.99
N VAL A 69 6.01 18.87 -5.57
CA VAL A 69 4.55 18.66 -5.48
C VAL A 69 4.21 18.30 -4.02
N PRO A 70 3.80 19.28 -3.18
CA PRO A 70 3.69 19.11 -1.72
C PRO A 70 2.80 17.95 -1.27
N ASP A 71 1.69 17.75 -1.98
CA ASP A 71 0.66 16.78 -1.62
C ASP A 71 0.88 15.40 -2.26
N GLY A 72 1.89 15.26 -3.13
CA GLY A 72 2.17 14.04 -3.88
C GLY A 72 1.58 14.04 -5.30
N PRO A 73 1.46 12.87 -5.93
CA PRO A 73 1.02 12.78 -7.32
C PRO A 73 -0.42 13.26 -7.45
N ARG A 74 -0.69 14.03 -8.50
CA ARG A 74 -1.98 14.63 -8.75
C ARG A 74 -2.87 13.61 -9.44
N VAL A 75 -4.03 13.36 -8.84
CA VAL A 75 -5.04 12.41 -9.30
C VAL A 75 -6.09 13.15 -10.12
N GLN A 76 -6.44 12.64 -11.31
CA GLN A 76 -7.43 13.25 -12.20
C GLN A 76 -8.83 12.62 -12.10
N ASP A 77 -8.93 11.43 -11.50
CA ASP A 77 -10.18 10.68 -11.29
C ASP A 77 -10.29 10.35 -9.79
N ASP A 78 -11.31 10.88 -9.13
CA ASP A 78 -11.51 10.78 -7.69
C ASP A 78 -12.08 9.44 -7.21
N SER A 79 -12.30 8.48 -8.11
CA SER A 79 -12.64 7.11 -7.74
C SER A 79 -11.51 6.39 -7.01
N ILE A 80 -10.25 6.74 -7.29
CA ILE A 80 -9.09 6.20 -6.57
C ILE A 80 -8.69 7.08 -5.39
N THR A 81 -8.14 6.46 -4.35
CA THR A 81 -7.51 7.20 -3.24
C THR A 81 -6.00 7.01 -3.26
N VAL A 82 -5.25 8.04 -2.89
CA VAL A 82 -3.78 8.01 -2.86
C VAL A 82 -3.28 8.55 -1.54
N ASP A 83 -2.45 7.78 -0.84
CA ASP A 83 -1.87 8.21 0.43
C ASP A 83 -0.43 7.71 0.62
N LYS A 84 0.31 8.37 1.52
CA LYS A 84 1.70 8.01 1.85
C LYS A 84 1.87 7.50 3.28
N VAL A 85 0.78 7.27 4.01
CA VAL A 85 0.77 6.95 5.45
C VAL A 85 0.51 5.46 5.69
N PHE A 86 -0.19 4.80 4.77
CA PHE A 86 -0.48 3.35 4.77
C PHE A 86 -1.23 2.93 6.05
N ARG A 87 -2.38 3.59 6.33
CA ARG A 87 -3.23 3.24 7.49
C ARG A 87 -4.15 2.07 7.14
N GLY A 88 -4.44 1.23 8.13
CA GLY A 88 -5.22 0.02 7.91
C GLY A 88 -4.38 -1.05 7.21
N PHE A 89 -5.05 -2.05 6.65
CA PHE A 89 -4.39 -3.08 5.87
C PHE A 89 -3.94 -2.56 4.51
N THR A 90 -2.77 -3.03 4.07
CA THR A 90 -2.32 -2.82 2.70
C THR A 90 -1.74 -4.14 2.20
N PRO A 91 -2.41 -4.83 1.25
CA PRO A 91 -1.80 -5.95 0.56
C PRO A 91 -0.64 -5.44 -0.29
N VAL A 92 0.54 -6.03 -0.09
CA VAL A 92 1.77 -5.68 -0.83
C VAL A 92 2.18 -6.79 -1.78
N TYR A 93 1.72 -8.02 -1.53
CA TYR A 93 1.85 -9.16 -2.43
C TYR A 93 0.65 -10.10 -2.25
N VAL A 94 0.06 -10.49 -3.36
CA VAL A 94 -0.91 -11.59 -3.47
C VAL A 94 -0.32 -12.56 -4.49
N PRO A 95 -0.20 -13.87 -4.18
CA PRO A 95 0.34 -14.82 -5.13
C PRO A 95 -0.57 -14.92 -6.37
N PRO A 96 -0.02 -14.93 -7.59
CA PRO A 96 -0.81 -15.21 -8.78
C PRO A 96 -1.50 -16.58 -8.67
N ALA A 97 -2.76 -16.68 -9.12
CA ALA A 97 -3.56 -17.91 -9.03
C ALA A 97 -2.85 -19.14 -9.65
N GLU A 98 -2.04 -18.91 -10.68
CA GLU A 98 -1.21 -19.91 -11.36
C GLU A 98 -0.06 -20.49 -10.51
N LYS A 99 0.27 -19.89 -9.36
CA LYS A 99 1.18 -20.48 -8.36
C LYS A 99 0.47 -21.41 -7.36
N GLY A 100 -0.85 -21.59 -7.49
CA GLY A 100 -1.67 -22.36 -6.57
C GLY A 100 -2.37 -21.50 -5.52
N PRO A 101 -3.13 -22.12 -4.61
CA PRO A 101 -3.95 -21.40 -3.64
C PRO A 101 -3.11 -20.63 -2.62
N ILE A 102 -3.70 -19.58 -2.05
CA ILE A 102 -3.14 -18.90 -0.88
C ILE A 102 -3.16 -19.89 0.30
N VAL A 103 -2.01 -20.14 0.91
CA VAL A 103 -1.90 -21.09 2.04
C VAL A 103 -1.85 -20.43 3.40
N ALA A 104 -1.60 -19.11 3.44
CA ALA A 104 -1.51 -18.33 4.65
C ALA A 104 -1.60 -16.82 4.36
N ASP A 105 -2.11 -16.08 5.34
CA ASP A 105 -2.00 -14.64 5.43
C ASP A 105 -0.85 -14.25 6.37
N VAL A 106 0.07 -13.41 5.88
CA VAL A 106 1.16 -12.83 6.66
C VAL A 106 0.90 -11.34 6.81
N ILE A 107 0.51 -10.94 8.03
CA ILE A 107 0.21 -9.55 8.37
C ILE A 107 1.33 -9.01 9.24
N VAL A 108 2.04 -8.00 8.74
CA VAL A 108 3.19 -7.42 9.43
C VAL A 108 2.82 -6.06 10.03
N VAL A 109 3.02 -5.94 11.34
CA VAL A 109 2.69 -4.74 12.12
C VAL A 109 3.97 -4.12 12.64
N THR A 110 4.15 -2.81 12.47
CA THR A 110 5.36 -2.11 12.94
C THR A 110 5.27 -1.76 14.42
N GLY A 111 6.42 -1.61 15.07
CA GLY A 111 6.51 -1.06 16.44
C GLY A 111 6.14 0.42 16.52
N LEU A 112 6.21 0.97 17.75
CA LEU A 112 5.97 2.39 18.02
C LEU A 112 6.88 3.29 17.17
N ALA A 113 6.35 4.44 16.75
CA ALA A 113 6.98 5.38 15.81
C ALA A 113 7.38 4.77 14.45
N GLY A 114 7.00 3.52 14.16
CA GLY A 114 7.22 2.88 12.87
C GLY A 114 6.21 3.34 11.82
N HIS A 115 6.67 3.48 10.58
CA HIS A 115 5.82 3.68 9.42
C HIS A 115 5.49 2.33 8.79
N ALA A 116 4.21 2.03 8.53
CA ALA A 116 3.76 0.71 8.06
C ALA A 116 4.55 0.21 6.84
N PHE A 117 4.66 1.01 5.78
CA PHE A 117 5.50 0.67 4.62
C PHE A 117 7.00 0.92 4.86
N GLY A 118 7.37 2.15 5.25
CA GLY A 118 8.76 2.60 5.36
C GLY A 118 9.64 1.83 6.35
N SER A 119 9.08 1.23 7.40
CA SER A 119 9.85 0.40 8.35
C SER A 119 10.46 -0.85 7.70
N TRP A 120 9.88 -1.30 6.59
CA TRP A 120 10.31 -2.48 5.84
C TRP A 120 11.00 -2.13 4.53
N ALA A 121 11.16 -0.84 4.21
CA ALA A 121 11.83 -0.38 3.00
C ALA A 121 13.35 -0.48 3.18
N HIS A 122 14.02 -1.18 2.27
CA HIS A 122 15.49 -1.28 2.25
C HIS A 122 16.12 -0.13 1.44
N SER A 123 15.45 0.30 0.37
CA SER A 123 15.87 1.40 -0.50
C SER A 123 14.65 2.07 -1.14
N GLU A 124 14.83 3.15 -1.90
CA GLU A 124 13.74 3.81 -2.63
C GLU A 124 12.97 2.84 -3.53
N ALA A 125 13.65 1.87 -4.12
CA ALA A 125 13.07 0.93 -5.08
C ALA A 125 12.64 -0.41 -4.49
N HIS A 126 13.14 -0.77 -3.30
CA HIS A 126 12.98 -2.12 -2.75
C HIS A 126 12.45 -2.13 -1.31
N MET A 127 11.42 -2.93 -1.09
CA MET A 127 10.76 -3.14 0.20
C MET A 127 10.71 -4.64 0.51
N TRP A 128 11.14 -5.01 1.73
CA TRP A 128 11.36 -6.40 2.13
C TRP A 128 10.13 -7.30 1.92
N LEU A 129 8.98 -6.90 2.44
CA LEU A 129 7.72 -7.67 2.36
C LEU A 129 7.22 -7.84 0.93
N ARG A 130 7.42 -6.85 0.05
CA ARG A 130 6.96 -6.90 -1.34
C ARG A 130 7.93 -7.64 -2.26
N ASP A 131 9.23 -7.37 -2.12
CA ASP A 131 10.22 -7.72 -3.16
C ASP A 131 11.09 -8.95 -2.82
N TYR A 132 11.12 -9.36 -1.55
CA TYR A 132 11.98 -10.44 -1.05
C TYR A 132 11.20 -11.55 -0.36
N LEU A 133 10.30 -11.24 0.58
CA LEU A 133 9.52 -12.25 1.30
C LEU A 133 8.73 -13.22 0.39
N PRO A 134 8.19 -12.80 -0.78
CA PRO A 134 7.56 -13.74 -1.72
C PRO A 134 8.48 -14.81 -2.30
N ARG A 135 9.80 -14.69 -2.15
CA ARG A 135 10.75 -15.73 -2.57
C ARG A 135 10.79 -16.88 -1.57
N ASP A 136 10.66 -16.56 -0.29
CA ASP A 136 10.71 -17.52 0.82
C ASP A 136 9.31 -18.08 1.12
N ALA A 137 8.26 -17.28 0.92
CA ALA A 137 6.85 -17.65 1.12
C ALA A 137 6.02 -17.35 -0.14
N PRO A 138 6.22 -18.09 -1.25
CA PRO A 138 5.66 -17.74 -2.56
C PRO A 138 4.14 -17.83 -2.67
N ASN A 139 3.49 -18.61 -1.80
CA ASN A 139 2.05 -18.85 -1.79
C ASN A 139 1.35 -18.18 -0.59
N ALA A 140 2.06 -17.30 0.13
CA ALA A 140 1.45 -16.50 1.19
C ALA A 140 0.96 -15.16 0.62
N ARG A 141 -0.23 -14.72 1.03
CA ARG A 141 -0.66 -13.33 0.85
C ARG A 141 0.00 -12.49 1.95
N ILE A 142 0.61 -11.37 1.56
CA ILE A 142 1.42 -10.55 2.46
C ILE A 142 0.84 -9.15 2.54
N LEU A 143 0.55 -8.71 3.76
CA LEU A 143 0.00 -7.42 4.08
C LEU A 143 0.87 -6.70 5.12
N THR A 144 0.85 -5.36 5.08
CA THR A 144 1.27 -4.54 6.22
C THR A 144 0.04 -3.89 6.85
N TYR A 145 0.06 -3.66 8.16
CA TYR A 145 -0.99 -2.89 8.85
C TYR A 145 -0.41 -1.63 9.50
N GLY A 146 -0.99 -0.48 9.17
CA GLY A 146 -0.62 0.79 9.78
C GLY A 146 -1.64 1.32 10.76
N TYR A 147 -1.14 1.79 11.90
CA TYR A 147 -1.92 2.48 12.93
C TYR A 147 -1.27 3.82 13.28
N HIS A 148 -1.95 4.63 14.10
CA HIS A 148 -1.39 5.89 14.57
C HIS A 148 -0.25 5.64 15.58
N SER A 149 0.98 5.52 15.10
CA SER A 149 2.17 5.17 15.92
C SER A 149 3.03 6.37 16.32
N LYS A 150 2.68 7.61 15.90
CA LYS A 150 3.49 8.81 16.14
C LYS A 150 3.56 9.16 17.63
N LEU A 151 4.79 9.31 18.14
CA LEU A 151 5.06 9.63 19.55
C LEU A 151 5.25 11.15 19.80
N GLN A 152 5.74 11.92 18.82
CA GLN A 152 5.97 13.37 18.97
C GLN A 152 4.75 14.19 18.52
N GLY A 153 4.30 15.11 19.38
CA GLY A 153 3.20 16.05 19.07
C GLY A 153 1.83 15.39 18.92
N SER A 154 1.66 14.18 19.48
CA SER A 154 0.38 13.48 19.49
C SER A 154 -0.42 13.90 20.72
N ASP A 155 -1.56 14.56 20.49
CA ASP A 155 -2.61 14.74 21.51
C ASP A 155 -3.46 13.46 21.68
N SER A 156 -3.07 12.36 21.02
CA SER A 156 -3.82 11.11 21.07
C SER A 156 -3.63 10.43 22.42
N VAL A 157 -4.71 10.40 23.19
CA VAL A 157 -4.84 9.61 24.43
C VAL A 157 -5.11 8.14 24.11
N SER A 158 -4.81 7.67 22.90
CA SER A 158 -5.06 6.28 22.52
C SER A 158 -4.11 5.37 23.30
N ILE A 159 -4.67 4.53 24.14
CA ILE A 159 -3.92 3.49 24.84
C ILE A 159 -3.62 2.36 23.86
N LEU A 160 -2.58 1.56 24.11
CA LEU A 160 -2.21 0.39 23.28
C LEU A 160 -3.42 -0.52 22.99
N GLN A 161 -4.35 -0.60 23.95
CA GLN A 161 -5.60 -1.34 23.82
C GLN A 161 -6.51 -0.81 22.70
N ASP A 162 -6.56 0.50 22.44
CA ASP A 162 -7.38 1.07 21.37
C ASP A 162 -6.86 0.65 19.99
N HIS A 163 -5.53 0.64 19.80
CA HIS A 163 -4.92 0.15 18.57
C HIS A 163 -5.11 -1.36 18.42
N THR A 164 -5.02 -2.10 19.53
CA THR A 164 -5.25 -3.55 19.55
C THR A 164 -6.69 -3.86 19.14
N ASN A 165 -7.68 -3.18 19.74
CA ASN A 165 -9.09 -3.38 19.42
C ASN A 165 -9.38 -3.02 17.96
N LYS A 166 -8.86 -1.90 17.46
CA LYS A 166 -9.01 -1.53 16.03
C LYS A 166 -8.41 -2.58 15.10
N PHE A 167 -7.23 -3.08 15.41
CA PHE A 167 -6.60 -4.13 14.62
C PHE A 167 -7.43 -5.43 14.64
N VAL A 168 -7.89 -5.86 15.82
CA VAL A 168 -8.72 -7.07 15.96
C VAL A 168 -10.05 -6.93 15.23
N HIS A 169 -10.72 -5.78 15.32
CA HIS A 169 -11.95 -5.53 14.56
C HIS A 169 -11.70 -5.59 13.06
N SER A 170 -10.70 -4.86 12.56
CA SER A 170 -10.37 -4.92 11.13
C SER A 170 -9.98 -6.34 10.67
N LEU A 171 -9.32 -7.15 11.53
CA LEU A 171 -9.02 -8.55 11.23
C LEU A 171 -10.28 -9.42 11.15
N ILE A 172 -11.27 -9.18 12.00
CA ILE A 172 -12.56 -9.88 11.97
C ILE A 172 -13.28 -9.53 10.68
N ASP A 173 -13.38 -8.23 10.36
CA ASP A 173 -14.04 -7.73 9.14
C ASP A 173 -13.39 -8.34 7.89
N MET A 174 -12.05 -8.28 7.79
CA MET A 174 -11.28 -8.90 6.71
C MET A 174 -11.56 -10.40 6.56
N ARG A 175 -11.83 -11.12 7.65
CA ARG A 175 -12.09 -12.56 7.63
C ARG A 175 -13.55 -12.87 7.27
N GLU A 176 -14.49 -12.07 7.75
CA GLU A 176 -15.92 -12.25 7.48
C GLU A 176 -16.28 -11.89 6.04
N GLU A 177 -15.62 -10.88 5.46
CA GLU A 177 -15.79 -10.48 4.06
C GLU A 177 -15.03 -11.39 3.09
N GLY A 178 -13.93 -12.03 3.52
CA GLY A 178 -13.13 -12.96 2.72
C GLY A 178 -13.62 -14.42 2.72
N GLN A 179 -14.84 -14.69 3.20
CA GLN A 179 -15.52 -16.00 3.17
C GLN A 179 -16.70 -16.00 2.20
#